data_AF-N1WK70-F1
#
_entry.id   AF-N1WK70-F1
#
_cell.length_a   1.000
_cell.length_b   1.000
_cell.length_c   1.000
_cell.angle_alpha   90.00
_cell.angle_beta   90.00
_cell.angle_gamma   90.00
#
_symmetry.space_group_name_H-M   'P 1'
#
loop_
_entity.id
_entity.type
_entity.pdbx_description
1 polymer ?
#
loop_
_entity_poly.entity_id
_entity_poly.type
_entity_poly.pdbx_seq_one_letter_code
_entity_poly.pdbx_strand_id
1 'polypeptide(L)'
;MKELMNQYKRKNLFRIIGIFAFAFFLTQCLGHHFTIPKEKVESDIKKVLVLPVYMPKNFVPNYFPKEPNFQPNVEESGEYVEIIQSAGSFLTNLATNILRKGAYEFQTVQYTEDILKGNANFEKIAKTIINEKPTELQTDVYFPKKEFIQKIAKKYQVDAVFYHILYIQYKKSRRFDLGGRSYVKLPAFSILYEPLMYSSNGDLIYNSDEVSYEIGSLHYPETTNEDNVFKASKISNNSLREDLSKGSIYGKLIIMGLNQKY
;
A
#
# COMPACT_ATOMS: atom_id res chain seq x y z
N MET A 1 18.12 -23.65 49.48
CA MET A 1 16.90 -22.80 49.45
C MET A 1 17.06 -21.53 48.59
N LYS A 2 18.14 -20.74 48.76
CA LYS A 2 18.40 -19.54 47.93
C LYS A 2 18.59 -19.81 46.42
N GLU A 3 19.22 -20.92 46.04
CA GLU A 3 19.41 -21.29 44.62
C GLU A 3 18.12 -21.70 43.91
N LEU A 4 17.26 -22.47 44.57
CA LEU A 4 15.93 -22.86 44.07
C LEU A 4 15.03 -21.64 43.81
N MET A 5 15.09 -20.66 44.72
CA MET A 5 14.33 -19.41 44.59
C MET A 5 14.83 -18.54 43.43
N ASN A 6 16.13 -18.62 43.10
CA ASN A 6 16.75 -17.89 42.00
C ASN A 6 16.43 -18.53 40.62
N GLN A 7 16.38 -19.87 40.56
CA GLN A 7 15.93 -20.59 39.36
C GLN A 7 14.45 -20.35 39.05
N TYR A 8 13.59 -20.29 40.08
CA TYR A 8 12.15 -20.01 39.90
C TYR A 8 11.91 -18.59 39.39
N LYS A 9 12.64 -17.59 39.92
CA LYS A 9 12.57 -16.20 39.43
C LYS A 9 13.07 -16.07 37.99
N ARG A 10 14.15 -16.76 37.61
CA ARG A 10 14.63 -16.79 36.22
C ARG A 10 13.60 -17.41 35.26
N LYS A 11 12.99 -18.54 35.62
CA LYS A 11 11.95 -19.19 34.79
C LYS A 11 10.71 -18.29 34.60
N ASN A 12 10.28 -17.59 35.65
CA ASN A 12 9.18 -16.62 35.53
C ASN A 12 9.54 -15.40 34.70
N LEU A 13 10.78 -14.89 34.80
CA LEU A 13 11.25 -13.78 33.98
C LEU A 13 11.26 -14.13 32.49
N PHE A 14 11.76 -15.32 32.12
CA PHE A 14 11.73 -15.81 30.74
C PHE A 14 10.31 -16.02 30.21
N ARG A 15 9.37 -16.49 31.05
CA ARG A 15 7.95 -16.59 30.68
C ARG A 15 7.32 -15.22 30.44
N ILE A 16 7.59 -14.23 31.29
CA ILE A 16 7.08 -12.86 31.12
C ILE A 16 7.63 -12.23 29.84
N ILE A 17 8.95 -12.33 29.61
CA ILE A 17 9.57 -11.83 28.36
C ILE A 17 8.99 -12.55 27.13
N GLY A 18 8.77 -13.87 27.22
CA GLY A 18 8.14 -14.64 26.14
C GLY A 18 6.71 -14.20 25.84
N ILE A 19 5.89 -13.91 26.88
CA ILE A 19 4.53 -13.38 26.71
C ILE A 19 4.55 -11.97 26.12
N PHE A 20 5.46 -11.10 26.57
CA PHE A 20 5.61 -9.75 26.00
C PHE A 20 6.10 -9.79 24.55
N ALA A 21 7.06 -10.65 24.22
CA ALA A 21 7.52 -10.85 22.85
C ALA A 21 6.40 -11.40 21.96
N PHE A 22 5.63 -12.37 22.45
CA PHE A 22 4.50 -12.94 21.73
C PHE A 22 3.36 -11.92 21.55
N ALA A 23 3.03 -11.14 22.58
CA ALA A 23 2.08 -10.04 22.50
C ALA A 23 2.56 -8.95 21.54
N PHE A 24 3.85 -8.62 21.52
CA PHE A 24 4.46 -7.70 20.56
C PHE A 24 4.36 -8.22 19.12
N PHE A 25 4.62 -9.52 18.90
CA PHE A 25 4.42 -10.18 17.60
C PHE A 25 2.94 -10.21 17.19
N LEU A 26 2.00 -10.42 18.13
CA LEU A 26 0.56 -10.36 17.85
C LEU A 26 0.09 -8.93 17.53
N THR A 27 0.67 -7.90 18.16
CA THR A 27 0.40 -6.51 17.78
C THR A 27 1.01 -6.14 16.43
N GLN A 28 2.07 -6.82 15.99
CA GLN A 28 2.63 -6.67 14.64
C GLN A 28 1.78 -7.41 13.58
N CYS A 29 0.83 -8.26 13.98
CA CYS A 29 -0.20 -8.81 13.09
C CYS A 29 -1.39 -7.85 12.88
N LEU A 30 -1.38 -6.64 13.45
CA LEU A 30 -2.43 -5.61 13.29
C LEU A 30 -2.35 -4.84 11.96
N GLY A 31 -1.53 -5.31 11.02
CA GLY A 31 -1.43 -4.71 9.68
C GLY A 31 -2.72 -4.76 8.86
N HIS A 32 -3.81 -5.36 9.34
CA HIS A 32 -5.12 -5.32 8.66
C HIS A 32 -6.20 -5.03 9.68
N HIS A 33 -6.75 -3.83 9.67
CA HIS A 33 -7.89 -3.54 10.53
C HIS A 33 -8.96 -2.81 9.74
N PHE A 34 -10.14 -3.44 9.71
CA PHE A 34 -11.34 -2.65 9.61
C PHE A 34 -11.39 -1.76 10.85
N THR A 35 -11.77 -0.50 10.68
CA THR A 35 -12.00 0.42 11.81
C THR A 35 -13.25 0.01 12.60
N ILE A 36 -14.02 -0.94 12.07
CA ILE A 36 -15.16 -1.60 12.71
C ILE A 36 -14.82 -3.05 13.12
N PRO A 37 -15.41 -3.59 14.20
CA PRO A 37 -15.21 -4.97 14.63
C PRO A 37 -15.53 -5.99 13.54
N LYS A 38 -14.80 -7.11 13.52
CA LYS A 38 -14.97 -8.18 12.53
C LYS A 38 -16.41 -8.69 12.43
N GLU A 39 -17.06 -8.86 13.58
CA GLU A 39 -18.43 -9.33 13.67
C GLU A 39 -19.41 -8.37 12.98
N LYS A 40 -19.13 -7.05 13.07
CA LYS A 40 -19.90 -6.02 12.37
C LYS A 40 -19.63 -6.00 10.87
N VAL A 41 -18.39 -6.30 10.45
CA VAL A 41 -18.07 -6.43 9.01
C VAL A 41 -18.92 -7.54 8.40
N GLU A 42 -18.98 -8.71 9.03
CA GLU A 42 -19.75 -9.87 8.55
C GLU A 42 -21.26 -9.64 8.59
N SER A 43 -21.78 -8.95 9.62
CA SER A 43 -23.22 -8.68 9.74
C SER A 43 -23.72 -7.55 8.83
N ASP A 44 -22.94 -6.47 8.73
CA ASP A 44 -23.40 -5.19 8.19
C ASP A 44 -23.01 -4.99 6.73
N ILE A 45 -22.01 -5.74 6.22
CA ILE A 45 -21.49 -5.58 4.86
C ILE A 45 -21.64 -6.89 4.10
N LYS A 46 -22.64 -6.95 3.22
CA LYS A 46 -22.89 -8.13 2.38
C LYS A 46 -22.51 -7.86 0.93
N LYS A 47 -22.79 -6.65 0.46
CA LYS A 47 -22.64 -6.26 -0.93
C LYS A 47 -21.69 -5.06 -1.07
N VAL A 48 -20.63 -5.24 -1.84
CA VAL A 48 -19.56 -4.26 -2.03
C VAL A 48 -19.50 -3.82 -3.50
N LEU A 49 -19.54 -2.51 -3.75
CA LEU A 49 -19.23 -1.95 -5.06
C LEU A 49 -17.72 -1.83 -5.21
N VAL A 50 -17.14 -2.44 -6.24
CA VAL A 50 -15.71 -2.34 -6.55
C VAL A 50 -15.52 -1.29 -7.63
N LEU A 51 -14.84 -0.20 -7.26
CA LEU A 51 -14.43 0.84 -8.20
C LEU A 51 -13.22 0.36 -9.02
N PRO A 52 -13.05 0.83 -10.26
CA PRO A 52 -11.81 0.61 -10.99
C PRO A 52 -10.65 1.32 -10.28
N VAL A 53 -9.45 0.77 -10.43
CA VAL A 53 -8.26 1.35 -9.79
C VAL A 53 -8.06 2.79 -10.26
N TYR A 54 -7.88 3.69 -9.30
CA TYR A 54 -7.59 5.07 -9.60
C TYR A 54 -6.10 5.28 -9.81
N MET A 55 -5.77 6.00 -10.87
CA MET A 55 -4.41 6.43 -11.19
C MET A 55 -4.45 7.94 -11.43
N PRO A 56 -3.66 8.74 -10.69
CA PRO A 56 -3.53 10.15 -10.96
C PRO A 56 -3.06 10.39 -12.41
N LYS A 57 -3.63 11.39 -13.08
CA LYS A 57 -3.22 11.79 -14.44
C LYS A 57 -1.73 12.13 -14.51
N ASN A 58 -1.21 12.76 -13.45
CA ASN A 58 0.21 13.02 -13.27
C ASN A 58 0.80 11.93 -12.37
N PHE A 59 0.87 10.71 -12.91
CA PHE A 59 1.26 9.54 -12.13
C PHE A 59 2.66 9.68 -11.51
N VAL A 60 3.59 10.30 -12.23
CA VAL A 60 4.87 10.76 -11.67
C VAL A 60 4.79 12.26 -11.35
N PRO A 61 4.90 12.66 -10.07
CA PRO A 61 4.89 14.07 -9.70
C PRO A 61 6.05 14.85 -10.32
N ASN A 62 5.79 16.07 -10.76
CA ASN A 62 6.81 17.01 -11.27
C ASN A 62 7.68 17.63 -10.17
N TYR A 63 7.39 17.31 -8.91
CA TYR A 63 8.07 17.89 -7.76
C TYR A 63 8.56 16.79 -6.84
N PHE A 64 9.86 16.53 -6.90
CA PHE A 64 10.64 15.83 -5.88
C PHE A 64 11.83 16.71 -5.53
N PRO A 65 12.47 16.54 -4.35
CA PRO A 65 13.68 17.26 -4.04
C PRO A 65 14.67 17.08 -5.18
N LYS A 66 15.23 18.19 -5.66
CA LYS A 66 16.22 18.17 -6.73
C LYS A 66 17.51 17.55 -6.20
N GLU A 67 17.56 16.23 -6.07
CA GLU A 67 18.86 15.57 -6.01
C GLU A 67 19.49 15.71 -7.40
N PRO A 68 20.72 16.24 -7.51
CA PRO A 68 21.34 16.60 -8.80
C PRO A 68 21.54 15.40 -9.74
N ASN A 69 21.32 14.18 -9.22
CA ASN A 69 21.59 12.93 -9.90
C ASN A 69 20.34 12.06 -10.12
N PHE A 70 19.14 12.51 -9.72
CA PHE A 70 17.95 11.67 -9.72
C PHE A 70 16.65 12.49 -9.69
N GLN A 71 16.00 12.66 -10.85
CA GLN A 71 14.67 13.27 -10.96
C GLN A 71 13.90 12.57 -12.08
N PRO A 72 12.69 12.05 -11.81
CA PRO A 72 11.82 11.68 -12.90
C PRO A 72 11.43 12.94 -13.66
N ASN A 73 11.29 12.83 -14.97
CA ASN A 73 10.76 13.92 -15.77
C ASN A 73 9.34 13.57 -16.27
N VAL A 74 8.62 14.58 -16.76
CA VAL A 74 7.25 14.43 -17.29
C VAL A 74 7.21 13.43 -18.46
N GLU A 75 8.29 13.35 -19.24
CA GLU A 75 8.38 12.49 -20.41
C GLU A 75 8.45 11.00 -20.01
N GLU A 76 9.22 10.68 -18.95
CA GLU A 76 9.29 9.34 -18.34
C GLU A 76 7.94 8.89 -17.79
N SER A 77 7.08 9.83 -17.38
CA SER A 77 5.71 9.51 -16.98
C SER A 77 4.94 8.88 -18.14
N GLY A 78 5.08 9.44 -19.34
CA GLY A 78 4.41 8.95 -20.54
C GLY A 78 4.84 7.53 -20.91
N GLU A 79 6.10 7.16 -20.69
CA GLU A 79 6.64 5.84 -21.01
C GLU A 79 6.01 4.71 -20.19
N TYR A 80 5.70 4.98 -18.92
CA TYR A 80 5.18 3.96 -18.01
C TYR A 80 3.66 3.94 -17.89
N VAL A 81 2.97 5.03 -18.28
CA VAL A 81 1.51 5.16 -18.17
C VAL A 81 0.78 3.99 -18.80
N GLU A 82 1.13 3.58 -20.02
CA GLU A 82 0.46 2.46 -20.69
C GLU A 82 0.65 1.13 -19.94
N ILE A 83 1.87 0.88 -19.44
CA ILE A 83 2.20 -0.33 -18.69
C ILE A 83 1.38 -0.38 -17.40
N ILE A 84 1.33 0.71 -16.65
CA ILE A 84 0.61 0.79 -15.38
C ILE A 84 -0.91 0.71 -15.60
N GLN A 85 -1.42 1.40 -16.62
CA GLN A 85 -2.84 1.33 -17.00
C GLN A 85 -3.25 -0.09 -17.38
N SER A 86 -2.41 -0.82 -18.13
CA SER A 86 -2.67 -2.21 -18.49
C SER A 86 -2.77 -3.14 -17.27
N ALA A 87 -2.02 -2.85 -16.21
CA ALA A 87 -2.10 -3.58 -14.94
C ALA A 87 -3.38 -3.23 -14.14
N GLY A 88 -4.05 -2.11 -14.45
CA GLY A 88 -5.18 -1.64 -13.66
C GLY A 88 -6.43 -2.52 -13.74
N SER A 89 -6.77 -3.02 -14.93
CA SER A 89 -7.87 -3.99 -15.10
C SER A 89 -7.60 -5.28 -14.32
N PHE A 90 -6.34 -5.71 -14.32
CA PHE A 90 -5.90 -6.86 -13.58
C PHE A 90 -6.04 -6.67 -12.06
N LEU A 91 -5.60 -5.54 -11.52
CA LEU A 91 -5.74 -5.19 -10.10
C LEU A 91 -7.21 -5.11 -9.65
N THR A 92 -8.08 -4.56 -10.49
CA THR A 92 -9.52 -4.46 -10.22
C THR A 92 -10.18 -5.84 -10.15
N ASN A 93 -9.80 -6.73 -11.08
CA ASN A 93 -10.26 -8.12 -11.07
C ASN A 93 -9.71 -8.92 -9.88
N LEU A 94 -8.44 -8.69 -9.51
CA LEU A 94 -7.83 -9.30 -8.34
C LEU A 94 -8.55 -8.87 -7.05
N ALA A 95 -8.80 -7.57 -6.86
CA ALA A 95 -9.56 -7.06 -5.72
C ALA A 95 -10.97 -7.66 -5.67
N THR A 96 -11.66 -7.72 -6.81
CA THR A 96 -12.98 -8.38 -6.92
C THR A 96 -12.91 -9.83 -6.47
N ASN A 97 -11.92 -10.60 -6.95
CA ASN A 97 -11.76 -12.00 -6.58
C ASN A 97 -11.44 -12.19 -5.09
N ILE A 98 -10.57 -11.35 -4.54
CA ILE A 98 -10.20 -11.37 -3.12
C ILE A 98 -11.43 -11.06 -2.26
N LEU A 99 -12.22 -10.04 -2.59
CA LEU A 99 -13.41 -9.70 -1.82
C LEU A 99 -14.47 -10.81 -1.87
N ARG A 100 -14.64 -11.47 -3.03
CA ARG A 100 -15.61 -12.57 -3.21
C ARG A 100 -15.19 -13.89 -2.58
N LYS A 101 -13.90 -14.21 -2.56
CA LYS A 101 -13.37 -15.53 -2.16
C LYS A 101 -12.54 -15.51 -0.88
N GLY A 102 -12.30 -14.31 -0.34
CA GLY A 102 -11.53 -14.09 0.87
C GLY A 102 -12.31 -14.46 2.13
N ALA A 103 -11.86 -13.96 3.27
CA ALA A 103 -12.41 -14.34 4.58
C ALA A 103 -13.90 -13.99 4.75
N TYR A 104 -14.35 -12.89 4.14
CA TYR A 104 -15.70 -12.33 4.31
C TYR A 104 -16.67 -12.65 3.17
N GLU A 105 -16.17 -13.20 2.05
CA GLU A 105 -16.98 -13.66 0.90
C GLU A 105 -18.09 -12.69 0.42
N PHE A 106 -17.76 -11.41 0.28
CA PHE A 106 -18.74 -10.39 -0.10
C PHE A 106 -19.34 -10.64 -1.49
N GLN A 107 -20.62 -10.28 -1.67
CA GLN A 107 -21.19 -10.09 -2.99
C GLN A 107 -20.59 -8.83 -3.62
N THR A 108 -19.90 -8.96 -4.74
CA THR A 108 -19.31 -7.79 -5.42
C THR A 108 -20.14 -7.33 -6.62
N VAL A 109 -20.29 -6.02 -6.76
CA VAL A 109 -20.78 -5.36 -7.97
C VAL A 109 -19.65 -4.55 -8.58
N GLN A 110 -19.46 -4.64 -9.90
CA GLN A 110 -18.45 -3.81 -10.57
C GLN A 110 -19.05 -2.45 -10.94
N TYR A 111 -18.28 -1.40 -10.70
CA TYR A 111 -18.62 -0.07 -11.19
C TYR A 111 -18.38 0.00 -12.70
N THR A 112 -19.39 0.45 -13.44
CA THR A 112 -19.40 0.43 -14.91
C THR A 112 -19.19 1.81 -15.53
N GLU A 113 -19.17 2.86 -14.71
CA GLU A 113 -18.95 4.22 -15.19
C GLU A 113 -17.46 4.59 -15.14
N ASP A 114 -17.09 5.59 -15.94
CA ASP A 114 -15.73 6.08 -15.98
C ASP A 114 -15.43 6.96 -14.77
N ILE A 115 -14.65 6.42 -13.83
CA ILE A 115 -14.26 7.13 -12.62
C ILE A 115 -13.26 8.27 -12.88
N LEU A 116 -12.55 8.22 -14.01
CA LEU A 116 -11.45 9.14 -14.34
C LEU A 116 -11.94 10.44 -14.98
N LYS A 117 -13.23 10.53 -15.34
CA LYS A 117 -13.82 11.71 -16.01
C LYS A 117 -14.12 12.90 -15.11
N GLY A 118 -13.89 12.82 -13.80
CA GLY A 118 -14.30 13.90 -12.89
C GLY A 118 -13.40 14.10 -11.68
N ASN A 119 -12.44 15.04 -11.79
CA ASN A 119 -11.67 15.53 -10.64
C ASN A 119 -12.57 16.09 -9.51
N ALA A 120 -13.78 16.55 -9.84
CA ALA A 120 -14.72 17.12 -8.87
C ALA A 120 -15.22 16.12 -7.80
N ASN A 121 -15.18 14.82 -8.10
CA ASN A 121 -15.61 13.75 -7.19
C ASN A 121 -14.52 13.34 -6.19
N PHE A 122 -13.30 13.83 -6.39
CA PHE A 122 -12.14 13.48 -5.59
C PHE A 122 -11.60 14.71 -4.87
N GLU A 123 -11.04 14.50 -3.70
CA GLU A 123 -10.23 15.48 -2.98
C GLU A 123 -8.75 15.09 -3.06
N LYS A 124 -7.90 16.10 -3.20
CA LYS A 124 -6.45 15.94 -3.23
C LYS A 124 -5.93 16.02 -1.81
N ILE A 125 -5.24 14.99 -1.35
CA ILE A 125 -4.64 14.89 -0.03
C ILE A 125 -3.13 14.74 -0.21
N ALA A 126 -2.34 15.54 0.51
CA ALA A 126 -0.90 15.35 0.57
C ALA A 126 -0.58 14.29 1.61
N LYS A 127 -0.05 13.14 1.19
CA LYS A 127 0.47 12.11 2.11
C LYS A 127 1.95 12.35 2.36
N THR A 128 2.30 12.53 3.62
CA THR A 128 3.69 12.58 4.06
C THR A 128 4.27 11.17 4.08
N ILE A 129 5.31 10.96 3.29
CA ILE A 129 6.14 9.77 3.31
C ILE A 129 7.29 10.05 4.27
N ILE A 130 7.30 9.34 5.40
CA ILE A 130 8.40 9.36 6.36
C ILE A 130 9.47 8.39 5.86
N ASN A 131 10.51 8.91 5.20
CA ASN A 131 11.66 8.09 4.80
C ASN A 131 12.64 7.86 5.96
N GLU A 132 12.77 8.85 6.85
CA GLU A 132 13.53 8.86 8.11
C GLU A 132 13.54 10.34 8.58
N LYS A 133 13.48 10.61 9.90
CA LYS A 133 13.47 11.99 10.43
C LYS A 133 14.76 12.73 10.02
N PRO A 134 14.72 13.99 9.53
CA PRO A 134 13.57 14.89 9.42
C PRO A 134 13.06 15.07 7.96
N THR A 135 13.35 14.15 7.03
CA THR A 135 12.97 14.37 5.62
C THR A 135 11.55 13.86 5.37
N GLU A 136 10.61 14.79 5.33
CA GLU A 136 9.22 14.56 4.95
C GLU A 136 9.02 14.89 3.46
N LEU A 137 8.55 13.90 2.71
CA LEU A 137 8.28 14.04 1.28
C LEU A 137 6.80 13.88 1.06
N GLN A 138 6.18 14.82 0.36
CA GLN A 138 4.75 14.77 0.10
C GLN A 138 4.50 14.10 -1.25
N THR A 139 3.58 13.14 -1.27
CA THR A 139 2.99 12.63 -2.49
C THR A 139 1.52 13.02 -2.52
N ASP A 140 1.05 13.44 -3.69
CA ASP A 140 -0.34 13.81 -3.88
C ASP A 140 -1.17 12.57 -4.16
N VAL A 141 -2.13 12.27 -3.29
CA VAL A 141 -3.09 11.19 -3.44
C VAL A 141 -4.50 11.76 -3.56
N TYR A 142 -5.39 11.02 -4.21
CA TYR A 142 -6.75 11.48 -4.49
C TYR A 142 -7.74 10.53 -3.85
N PHE A 143 -8.60 11.06 -2.99
CA PHE A 143 -9.57 10.27 -2.25
C PHE A 143 -10.99 10.63 -2.72
N PRO A 144 -11.91 9.67 -2.85
CA PRO A 144 -13.28 9.98 -3.21
C PRO A 144 -13.94 10.78 -2.09
N LYS A 145 -14.66 11.85 -2.47
CA LYS A 145 -15.43 12.64 -1.50
C LYS A 145 -16.57 11.82 -0.90
N LYS A 146 -16.94 12.14 0.34
CA LYS A 146 -18.03 11.48 1.07
C LYS A 146 -19.35 11.49 0.27
N GLU A 147 -19.70 12.60 -0.35
CA GLU A 147 -20.94 12.75 -1.12
C GLU A 147 -20.94 11.86 -2.37
N PHE A 148 -19.77 11.68 -2.99
CA PHE A 148 -19.62 10.78 -4.14
C PHE A 148 -19.87 9.34 -3.72
N ILE A 149 -19.24 8.88 -2.62
CA ILE A 149 -19.45 7.54 -2.07
C ILE A 149 -20.92 7.28 -1.74
N GLN A 150 -21.57 8.18 -1.02
CA GLN A 150 -22.99 8.05 -0.67
C GLN A 150 -23.88 7.93 -1.91
N LYS A 151 -23.61 8.75 -2.94
CA LYS A 151 -24.35 8.75 -4.20
C LYS A 151 -24.24 7.40 -4.92
N ILE A 152 -23.02 6.88 -5.09
CA ILE A 152 -22.82 5.61 -5.80
C ILE A 152 -23.28 4.41 -4.98
N ALA A 153 -23.12 4.45 -3.65
CA ALA A 153 -23.61 3.40 -2.76
C ALA A 153 -25.14 3.26 -2.87
N LYS A 154 -25.85 4.39 -2.83
CA LYS A 154 -27.31 4.43 -3.04
C LYS A 154 -27.71 3.96 -4.43
N LYS A 155 -27.03 4.44 -5.48
CA LYS A 155 -27.34 4.08 -6.88
C LYS A 155 -27.23 2.57 -7.13
N TYR A 156 -26.17 1.95 -6.63
CA TYR A 156 -25.89 0.53 -6.85
C TYR A 156 -26.48 -0.38 -5.77
N GLN A 157 -27.12 0.19 -4.75
CA GLN A 157 -27.70 -0.51 -3.60
C GLN A 157 -26.67 -1.45 -2.98
N VAL A 158 -25.58 -0.89 -2.47
CA VAL A 158 -24.48 -1.60 -1.83
C VAL A 158 -24.27 -1.11 -0.40
N ASP A 159 -23.71 -1.98 0.44
CA ASP A 159 -23.45 -1.68 1.85
C ASP A 159 -22.11 -0.96 2.03
N ALA A 160 -21.17 -1.19 1.11
CA ALA A 160 -19.87 -0.57 1.10
C ALA A 160 -19.33 -0.35 -0.33
N VAL A 161 -18.35 0.53 -0.44
CA VAL A 161 -17.63 0.85 -1.67
C VAL A 161 -16.14 0.57 -1.45
N PHE A 162 -15.59 -0.34 -2.24
CA PHE A 162 -14.16 -0.59 -2.30
C PHE A 162 -13.51 0.32 -3.34
N TYR A 163 -12.55 1.10 -2.87
CA TYR A 163 -11.73 2.01 -3.64
C TYR A 163 -10.28 1.58 -3.53
N HIS A 164 -9.50 1.80 -4.58
CA HIS A 164 -8.09 1.46 -4.55
C HIS A 164 -7.32 2.36 -5.50
N ILE A 165 -6.12 2.76 -5.08
CA ILE A 165 -5.32 3.77 -5.75
C ILE A 165 -3.90 3.26 -6.00
N LEU A 166 -3.35 3.64 -7.15
CA LEU A 166 -1.92 3.58 -7.41
C LEU A 166 -1.32 4.98 -7.35
N TYR A 167 -0.21 5.13 -6.64
CA TYR A 167 0.53 6.38 -6.56
C TYR A 167 2.02 6.12 -6.35
N ILE A 168 2.84 7.15 -6.55
CA ILE A 168 4.29 7.03 -6.43
C ILE A 168 4.77 7.48 -5.06
N GLN A 169 5.68 6.70 -4.51
CA GLN A 169 6.47 7.03 -3.33
C GLN A 169 7.92 7.28 -3.72
N TYR A 170 8.46 8.42 -3.31
CA TYR A 170 9.90 8.65 -3.34
C TYR A 170 10.55 8.07 -2.08
N LYS A 171 11.56 7.23 -2.26
CA LYS A 171 12.41 6.66 -1.23
C LYS A 171 13.75 7.35 -1.29
N LYS A 172 14.14 8.02 -0.20
CA LYS A 172 15.42 8.71 -0.10
C LYS A 172 16.55 7.69 0.08
N SER A 173 17.78 8.15 -0.15
CA SER A 173 18.95 7.37 0.20
C SER A 173 18.96 6.98 1.67
N ARG A 174 19.40 5.74 1.95
CA ARG A 174 19.50 5.19 3.31
C ARG A 174 20.87 4.61 3.55
N ARG A 175 21.49 4.98 4.67
CA ARG A 175 22.79 4.44 5.09
C ARG A 175 22.61 3.25 6.02
N PHE A 176 23.46 2.24 5.88
CA PHE A 176 23.49 1.09 6.77
C PHE A 176 24.86 0.42 6.77
N ASP A 177 25.21 -0.22 7.88
CA ASP A 177 26.46 -0.98 7.99
C ASP A 177 26.20 -2.48 7.82
N LEU A 178 27.05 -3.14 7.04
CA LEU A 178 27.00 -4.59 6.85
C LEU A 178 28.43 -5.13 6.82
N GLY A 179 28.76 -6.07 7.72
CA GLY A 179 30.10 -6.68 7.77
C GLY A 179 31.23 -5.68 8.03
N GLY A 180 30.99 -4.62 8.81
CA GLY A 180 32.00 -3.60 9.14
C GLY A 180 32.30 -2.59 8.02
N ARG A 181 31.49 -2.57 6.96
CA ARG A 181 31.54 -1.57 5.89
C ARG A 181 30.24 -0.78 5.85
N SER A 182 30.35 0.50 5.54
CA SER A 182 29.22 1.40 5.39
C SER A 182 28.71 1.39 3.95
N TYR A 183 27.40 1.23 3.80
CA TYR A 183 26.71 1.17 2.52
C TYR A 183 25.64 2.25 2.42
N VAL A 184 25.35 2.64 1.19
CA VAL A 184 24.25 3.53 0.85
C VAL A 184 23.31 2.81 -0.10
N LYS A 185 22.04 2.70 0.29
CA LYS A 185 20.94 2.41 -0.63
C LYS A 185 20.59 3.70 -1.37
N LEU A 186 20.67 3.70 -2.69
CA LEU A 186 20.35 4.87 -3.51
C LEU A 186 18.84 5.21 -3.47
N PRO A 187 18.47 6.48 -3.73
CA PRO A 187 17.07 6.86 -3.81
C PRO A 187 16.33 6.09 -4.90
N ALA A 188 15.03 5.87 -4.71
CA ALA A 188 14.19 5.13 -5.67
C ALA A 188 12.78 5.71 -5.74
N PHE A 189 12.10 5.45 -6.85
CA PHE A 189 10.67 5.71 -7.01
C PHE A 189 9.93 4.39 -7.06
N SER A 190 9.01 4.19 -6.12
CA SER A 190 8.23 2.96 -5.97
C SER A 190 6.76 3.22 -6.29
N ILE A 191 6.12 2.26 -6.94
CA ILE A 191 4.67 2.25 -7.16
C ILE A 191 4.02 1.62 -5.94
N LEU A 192 3.21 2.40 -5.24
CA LEU A 192 2.39 1.94 -4.13
C LEU A 192 0.96 1.65 -4.58
N TYR A 193 0.40 0.59 -4.02
CA TYR A 193 -1.00 0.21 -4.09
C TYR A 193 -1.64 0.34 -2.72
N GLU A 194 -2.72 1.09 -2.62
CA GLU A 194 -3.46 1.28 -1.38
C GLU A 194 -4.94 0.89 -1.56
N PRO A 195 -5.42 -0.16 -0.86
CA PRO A 195 -6.82 -0.54 -0.83
C PRO A 195 -7.58 0.18 0.30
N LEU A 196 -8.78 0.65 -0.01
CA LEU A 196 -9.65 1.40 0.89
C LEU A 196 -11.09 0.88 0.78
N MET A 197 -11.83 0.89 1.89
CA MET A 197 -13.26 0.59 1.88
C MET A 197 -14.03 1.63 2.66
N TYR A 198 -15.10 2.13 2.06
CA TYR A 198 -16.02 3.09 2.66
C TYR A 198 -17.36 2.41 2.91
N SER A 199 -18.00 2.73 4.02
CA SER A 199 -19.41 2.39 4.24
C SER A 199 -20.31 3.14 3.25
N SER A 200 -21.56 2.70 3.13
CA SER A 200 -22.59 3.40 2.35
C SER A 200 -22.85 4.84 2.79
N ASN A 201 -22.53 5.17 4.05
CA ASN A 201 -22.58 6.53 4.58
C ASN A 201 -21.36 7.39 4.18
N GLY A 202 -20.36 6.80 3.53
CA GLY A 202 -19.12 7.47 3.10
C GLY A 202 -18.05 7.57 4.17
N ASP A 203 -18.23 6.91 5.31
CA ASP A 203 -17.21 6.80 6.35
C ASP A 203 -16.21 5.70 5.98
N LEU A 204 -14.91 5.97 6.16
CA LEU A 204 -13.86 5.03 5.83
C LEU A 204 -13.78 3.93 6.90
N ILE A 205 -14.07 2.69 6.48
CA ILE A 205 -14.22 1.51 7.36
C ILE A 205 -13.08 0.50 7.21
N TYR A 206 -12.32 0.61 6.13
CA TYR A 206 -11.04 -0.04 5.94
C TYR A 206 -10.12 1.06 5.40
N ASN A 207 -9.42 1.72 6.31
CA ASN A 207 -8.34 2.64 5.98
C ASN A 207 -7.05 1.94 6.34
N SER A 208 -5.98 2.34 5.68
CA SER A 208 -4.73 2.24 6.34
C SER A 208 -3.86 3.45 6.05
N ASP A 209 -3.52 4.15 7.12
CA ASP A 209 -2.25 4.85 7.16
C ASP A 209 -1.06 3.84 7.22
N GLU A 210 -1.34 2.53 7.26
CA GLU A 210 -0.39 1.42 7.51
C GLU A 210 -0.28 0.34 6.41
N VAL A 211 -1.14 0.32 5.38
CA VAL A 211 -1.28 -0.78 4.38
C VAL A 211 -1.19 -0.21 2.98
N SER A 212 0.05 0.11 2.60
CA SER A 212 0.41 0.32 1.20
C SER A 212 1.34 -0.81 0.77
N TYR A 213 1.14 -1.31 -0.44
CA TYR A 213 1.98 -2.36 -1.00
C TYR A 213 2.83 -1.77 -2.10
N GLU A 214 4.14 -1.95 -1.97
CA GLU A 214 5.05 -1.69 -3.07
C GLU A 214 4.91 -2.78 -4.13
N ILE A 215 4.14 -2.49 -5.16
CA ILE A 215 3.89 -3.46 -6.23
C ILE A 215 4.94 -3.40 -7.35
N GLY A 216 5.68 -2.31 -7.47
CA GLY A 216 6.80 -2.20 -8.42
C GLY A 216 7.67 -0.98 -8.16
N SER A 217 8.71 -0.79 -8.96
CA SER A 217 9.56 0.40 -8.93
C SER A 217 9.72 1.01 -10.32
N LEU A 218 9.79 2.34 -10.41
CA LEU A 218 10.24 3.03 -11.63
C LEU A 218 11.77 3.12 -11.71
N HIS A 219 12.44 3.01 -10.57
CA HIS A 219 13.88 3.09 -10.45
C HIS A 219 14.38 2.07 -9.44
N TYR A 220 15.44 1.34 -9.79
CA TYR A 220 15.97 0.30 -8.91
C TYR A 220 16.88 0.94 -7.83
N PRO A 221 16.65 0.65 -6.54
CA PRO A 221 17.58 1.09 -5.51
C PRO A 221 18.85 0.24 -5.57
N GLU A 222 19.94 0.81 -6.08
CA GLU A 222 21.24 0.15 -6.01
C GLU A 222 21.85 0.31 -4.61
N THR A 223 22.67 -0.65 -4.20
CA THR A 223 23.46 -0.57 -2.97
C THR A 223 24.92 -0.40 -3.36
N THR A 224 25.57 0.61 -2.82
CA THR A 224 26.98 0.88 -3.07
C THR A 224 27.74 1.20 -1.78
N ASN A 225 29.07 0.98 -1.79
CA ASN A 225 29.96 1.55 -0.78
C ASN A 225 29.88 3.10 -0.85
N GLU A 226 29.98 3.77 0.30
CA GLU A 226 29.81 5.22 0.45
C GLU A 226 30.81 6.03 -0.41
N ASP A 227 31.98 5.46 -0.71
CA ASP A 227 33.03 6.10 -1.52
C ASP A 227 32.69 6.22 -3.01
N ASN A 228 31.62 5.54 -3.47
CA ASN A 228 31.26 5.50 -4.88
C ASN A 228 30.06 6.42 -5.18
N VAL A 229 30.21 7.29 -6.18
CA VAL A 229 29.13 8.14 -6.68
C VAL A 229 28.35 7.40 -7.76
N PHE A 230 27.24 6.73 -7.40
CA PHE A 230 26.33 6.09 -8.36
C PHE A 230 24.94 6.77 -8.36
N LYS A 231 24.22 6.58 -9.48
CA LYS A 231 22.84 7.04 -9.68
C LYS A 231 21.92 5.83 -9.69
N ALA A 232 20.71 5.97 -9.15
CA ALA A 232 19.72 4.90 -9.31
C ALA A 232 19.33 4.77 -10.79
N SER A 233 19.29 3.53 -11.26
CA SER A 233 19.04 3.22 -12.66
C SER A 233 17.53 3.16 -12.93
N LYS A 234 17.12 3.77 -14.03
CA LYS A 234 15.75 3.64 -14.58
C LYS A 234 15.45 2.18 -14.88
N ILE A 235 14.26 1.70 -14.50
CA ILE A 235 13.85 0.34 -14.81
C ILE A 235 13.51 0.18 -16.30
N SER A 236 13.82 -0.97 -16.89
CA SER A 236 13.36 -1.29 -18.25
C SER A 236 11.85 -1.51 -18.30
N ASN A 237 11.21 -1.27 -19.46
CA ASN A 237 9.79 -1.55 -19.65
C ASN A 237 9.43 -3.01 -19.39
N ASN A 238 10.32 -3.96 -19.73
CA ASN A 238 10.11 -5.38 -19.47
C ASN A 238 10.14 -5.70 -17.98
N SER A 239 11.12 -5.14 -17.26
CA SER A 239 11.24 -5.32 -15.81
C SER A 239 10.06 -4.68 -15.07
N LEU A 240 9.56 -3.52 -15.52
CA LEU A 240 8.33 -2.94 -14.96
C LEU A 240 7.09 -3.81 -15.23
N ARG A 241 6.96 -4.38 -16.43
CA ARG A 241 5.88 -5.32 -16.76
C ARG A 241 5.94 -6.58 -15.91
N GLU A 242 7.13 -7.06 -15.58
CA GLU A 242 7.35 -8.20 -14.68
C GLU A 242 6.95 -7.86 -13.23
N ASP A 243 7.40 -6.71 -12.72
CA ASP A 243 7.01 -6.18 -11.41
C ASP A 243 5.49 -6.08 -11.27
N LEU A 244 4.83 -5.53 -12.30
CA LEU A 244 3.38 -5.34 -12.36
C LEU A 244 2.63 -6.56 -12.94
N SER A 245 3.31 -7.69 -13.09
CA SER A 245 2.68 -8.90 -13.62
C SER A 245 1.77 -9.55 -12.59
N LYS A 246 0.85 -10.39 -13.09
CA LYS A 246 -0.01 -11.22 -12.26
C LYS A 246 0.80 -12.01 -11.21
N GLY A 247 1.92 -12.61 -11.59
CA GLY A 247 2.71 -13.45 -10.68
C GLY A 247 3.24 -12.66 -9.48
N SER A 248 3.87 -11.52 -9.75
CA SER A 248 4.42 -10.63 -8.72
C SER A 248 3.35 -10.03 -7.82
N ILE A 249 2.28 -9.47 -8.41
CA ILE A 249 1.22 -8.80 -7.66
C ILE A 249 0.40 -9.79 -6.82
N TYR A 250 0.08 -10.99 -7.33
CA TYR A 250 -0.64 -12.00 -6.54
C TYR A 250 0.13 -12.35 -5.26
N GLY A 251 1.45 -12.54 -5.37
CA GLY A 251 2.29 -12.82 -4.20
C GLY A 251 2.24 -11.71 -3.16
N LYS A 252 2.33 -10.45 -3.59
CA LYS A 252 2.35 -9.29 -2.70
C LYS A 252 0.99 -8.98 -2.05
N LEU A 253 -0.12 -9.11 -2.78
CA LEU A 253 -1.44 -8.68 -2.30
C LEU A 253 -2.24 -9.78 -1.57
N ILE A 254 -1.98 -11.07 -1.83
CA ILE A 254 -2.72 -12.17 -1.19
C ILE A 254 -2.09 -12.59 0.14
N ILE A 255 -0.75 -12.64 0.21
CA ILE A 255 -0.02 -13.11 1.41
C ILE A 255 -0.17 -12.12 2.58
N MET A 256 -0.56 -10.88 2.30
CA MET A 256 -0.49 -9.78 3.25
C MET A 256 -1.83 -9.08 3.46
N GLY A 257 -3.00 -9.73 3.53
CA GLY A 257 -4.06 -9.12 4.38
C GLY A 257 -5.56 -9.29 4.14
N LEU A 258 -6.02 -9.67 2.95
CA LEU A 258 -7.48 -9.82 2.71
C LEU A 258 -7.94 -11.28 2.60
N ASN A 259 -7.02 -12.23 2.73
CA ASN A 259 -7.27 -13.65 2.54
C ASN A 259 -6.65 -14.48 3.67
N GLN A 260 -7.02 -14.19 4.93
CA GLN A 260 -6.72 -15.07 6.06
C GLN A 260 -7.67 -16.28 6.08
N LYS A 261 -7.60 -17.12 5.03
CA LYS A 261 -8.19 -18.47 5.07
C LYS A 261 -7.16 -19.57 5.38
N TYR A 262 -5.98 -19.18 5.87
CA TYR A 262 -4.92 -20.09 6.31
C TYR A 262 -4.28 -19.59 7.59
#